data_AF-A0A930FQ75-F1
#
_entry.id   AF-A0A930FQ75-F1
#
_cell.length_a   1.000
_cell.length_b   1.000
_cell.length_c   1.000
_cell.angle_alpha   90.00
_cell.angle_beta   90.00
_cell.angle_gamma   90.00
#
_symmetry.space_group_name_H-M   'P 1'
#
loop_
_entity.id
_entity.type
_entity.pdbx_description
1 polymer ?
#
loop_
_entity_poly.entity_id
_entity_poly.type
_entity_poly.pdbx_seq_one_letter_code
_entity_poly.pdbx_strand_id
1 'polypeptide(L)'
;MMKYVYGRKKWLAAGIAALLISGAGVVPDVLAAPVYTSGITTKAKKDKATFGSAYKVENGVNKYNLEDGSKISIHGTYYAEGITPGKGTTSVVTVGDGTGTLSIDTSSSDAGNSQGAGILASDGSRLTINGNLQIKTYGGSCFADGIYMMRAGTGTGAKANITVNGNVYIGDPTAVGEPPDSSSRDAKWGVNAAEMHGGYGPDGHVPGWADEYTGARWQPTGVDVDMSDGSSIDLNGDVYLAVRGSAMKTDPYYKSAGMDDYDIAVINANKGNVTIVTPTSDKESFYALASYGGTVNVNMAGADAASHKVNIKGNIIAMRDDKSHNGQPYFFQNGRINLALANSDSQWTGVVDNSGSDQAGEVNLWLQNGAVWKHSSPSRTNGLQVEKMPQPSVFHYGKYDGVSHVNQLVGGNSADRAGIIYPEEASKIHVMNYSGHVKVIYTHEGDGSTTASYRGGDFRIKKAAAGSGIVVSTNNAGIDMNNDDAVWKALNAVAGKIYYEGSVDGESNLAGKAEIAEGLTASSASAKLADMKYKKDNHGQGYVEKGSAPNPNPNPNPNP
;
A
#
# COMPACT_ATOMS: atom_id res chain seq x y z
N MET A 1 60.64 54.41 20.77
CA MET A 1 59.36 55.11 20.53
C MET A 1 58.23 54.09 20.59
N MET A 2 57.26 54.35 21.48
CA MET A 2 55.89 53.81 21.63
C MET A 2 55.60 52.28 21.71
N LYS A 3 54.91 51.94 22.82
CA LYS A 3 54.25 50.67 23.22
C LYS A 3 53.01 50.35 22.36
N TYR A 4 52.52 49.09 22.44
CA TYR A 4 51.13 48.59 22.73
C TYR A 4 51.03 47.13 22.20
N VAL A 5 50.95 46.07 23.02
CA VAL A 5 49.84 45.48 23.82
C VAL A 5 48.61 45.00 23.00
N TYR A 6 48.49 43.66 22.94
CA TYR A 6 47.34 42.73 22.91
C TYR A 6 45.96 43.10 22.30
N GLY A 7 45.40 42.14 21.54
CA GLY A 7 43.94 41.94 21.45
C GLY A 7 43.47 40.92 20.39
N ARG A 8 43.14 39.69 20.81
CA ARG A 8 42.33 38.73 20.02
C ARG A 8 40.91 39.28 19.83
N LYS A 9 40.33 39.17 18.62
CA LYS A 9 38.87 39.16 18.43
C LYS A 9 38.42 38.11 17.42
N LYS A 10 37.37 37.41 17.85
CA LYS A 10 36.57 36.36 17.20
C LYS A 10 35.89 36.89 15.94
N TRP A 11 35.76 36.04 14.92
CA TRP A 11 34.87 36.27 13.77
C TRP A 11 33.48 35.72 14.11
N LEU A 12 32.47 36.58 14.05
CA LEU A 12 31.05 36.23 14.05
C LEU A 12 30.45 36.76 12.73
N ALA A 13 29.49 35.99 12.23
CA ALA A 13 28.73 36.12 10.99
C ALA A 13 28.24 37.53 10.60
N ALA A 14 28.10 37.75 9.29
CA ALA A 14 26.86 38.16 8.62
C ALA A 14 27.20 38.56 7.17
N GLY A 15 26.57 37.91 6.21
CA GLY A 15 26.74 38.21 4.79
C GLY A 15 25.42 38.11 4.04
N ILE A 16 24.51 39.06 4.27
CA ILE A 16 23.50 39.46 3.29
C ILE A 16 23.37 40.99 3.34
N ALA A 17 23.77 41.64 2.26
CA ALA A 17 23.22 42.92 1.83
C ALA A 17 23.55 43.11 0.35
N ALA A 18 22.57 42.87 -0.52
CA ALA A 18 22.56 43.43 -1.86
C ALA A 18 21.56 44.59 -1.88
N LEU A 19 22.05 45.73 -2.37
CA LEU A 19 21.40 47.03 -2.44
C LEU A 19 20.77 47.26 -3.82
N LEU A 20 19.86 48.27 -3.90
CA LEU A 20 19.25 48.95 -5.07
C LEU A 20 17.81 48.48 -5.39
N ILE A 21 16.75 49.30 -5.56
CA ILE A 21 16.57 50.70 -6.00
C ILE A 21 15.30 51.32 -5.35
N SER A 22 15.32 52.64 -5.19
CA SER A 22 14.23 53.54 -4.82
C SER A 22 12.91 53.37 -5.61
N GLY A 23 11.81 53.22 -4.90
CA GLY A 23 10.45 53.40 -5.40
C GLY A 23 9.45 53.11 -4.29
N ALA A 24 8.73 54.14 -3.80
CA ALA A 24 7.73 54.00 -2.75
C ALA A 24 6.52 53.21 -3.27
N GLY A 25 6.60 51.89 -3.15
CA GLY A 25 5.47 50.97 -3.16
C GLY A 25 5.72 50.02 -2.01
N VAL A 26 4.78 49.93 -1.06
CA VAL A 26 4.79 48.89 -0.04
C VAL A 26 4.51 47.57 -0.78
N VAL A 27 5.57 46.94 -1.29
CA VAL A 27 5.50 45.53 -1.66
C VAL A 27 5.28 44.83 -0.31
N PRO A 28 4.19 44.06 -0.12
CA PRO A 28 4.12 43.20 1.04
C PRO A 28 5.36 42.31 0.96
N ASP A 29 6.27 42.42 1.92
CA ASP A 29 7.31 41.42 2.10
C ASP A 29 6.59 40.09 2.26
N VAL A 30 6.54 39.30 1.19
CA VAL A 30 6.19 37.89 1.29
C VAL A 30 7.40 37.26 1.96
N LEU A 31 7.40 37.31 3.29
CA LEU A 31 8.40 36.61 4.10
C LEU A 31 8.34 35.15 3.67
N ALA A 32 9.47 34.63 3.21
CA ALA A 32 9.58 33.22 2.88
C ALA A 32 9.23 32.40 4.13
N ALA A 33 8.43 31.35 3.95
CA ALA A 33 7.99 30.51 5.06
C ALA A 33 9.19 29.97 5.86
N PRO A 34 9.06 29.79 7.18
CA PRO A 34 10.17 29.38 8.04
C PRO A 34 10.80 28.05 7.61
N VAL A 35 12.14 27.99 7.61
CA VAL A 35 12.91 26.75 7.41
C VAL A 35 13.65 26.40 8.70
N TYR A 36 13.29 25.28 9.30
CA TYR A 36 13.87 24.76 10.53
C TYR A 36 14.90 23.67 10.22
N THR A 37 16.08 23.76 10.81
CA THR A 37 17.15 22.76 10.70
C THR A 37 17.19 21.80 11.89
N SER A 38 16.08 21.72 12.64
CA SER A 38 15.90 20.83 13.78
C SER A 38 14.43 20.46 13.88
N GLY A 39 14.16 19.19 14.17
CA GLY A 39 12.81 18.67 14.28
C GLY A 39 12.12 19.03 15.58
N ILE A 40 10.81 18.77 15.60
CA ILE A 40 9.98 18.83 16.81
C ILE A 40 10.37 17.68 17.73
N THR A 41 10.70 17.95 19.00
CA THR A 41 11.19 16.91 19.93
C THR A 41 10.37 16.73 21.19
N THR A 42 9.39 17.60 21.44
CA THR A 42 8.65 17.77 22.72
C THR A 42 9.53 18.08 23.93
N LYS A 43 10.79 18.48 23.71
CA LYS A 43 11.70 18.92 24.75
C LYS A 43 11.61 20.44 24.85
N ALA A 44 10.84 20.92 25.83
CA ALA A 44 10.46 22.33 25.92
C ALA A 44 11.60 23.34 25.74
N LYS A 45 12.78 23.10 26.32
CA LYS A 45 13.94 23.98 26.14
C LYS A 45 14.45 24.01 24.68
N LYS A 46 14.54 22.83 24.03
CA LYS A 46 15.03 22.69 22.66
C LYS A 46 14.02 23.24 21.67
N ASP A 47 12.74 22.91 21.85
CA ASP A 47 11.69 23.35 20.94
C ASP A 47 11.41 24.85 21.09
N LYS A 48 11.49 25.42 22.30
CA LYS A 48 11.38 26.88 22.47
C LYS A 48 12.51 27.63 21.76
N ALA A 49 13.72 27.08 21.76
CA ALA A 49 14.85 27.65 21.04
C ALA A 49 14.70 27.56 19.52
N THR A 50 14.04 26.51 19.02
CA THR A 50 13.90 26.25 17.57
C THR A 50 12.69 26.98 16.97
N PHE A 51 11.54 26.89 17.64
CA PHE A 51 10.25 27.35 17.12
C PHE A 51 9.77 28.67 17.75
N GLY A 52 10.48 29.21 18.76
CA GLY A 52 10.20 30.52 19.31
C GLY A 52 8.76 30.67 19.82
N SER A 53 8.01 31.64 19.29
CA SER A 53 6.60 31.88 19.62
C SER A 53 5.65 30.82 19.10
N ALA A 54 6.00 30.09 18.03
CA ALA A 54 5.18 29.03 17.48
C ALA A 54 5.00 27.84 18.45
N TYR A 55 5.95 27.65 19.37
CA TYR A 55 5.88 26.60 20.40
C TYR A 55 5.41 27.13 21.77
N LYS A 56 4.44 26.41 22.35
CA LYS A 56 4.01 26.56 23.74
C LYS A 56 3.54 25.24 24.34
N VAL A 57 3.59 25.14 25.66
CA VAL A 57 2.90 24.08 26.40
C VAL A 57 1.65 24.67 27.03
N GLU A 58 0.50 24.04 26.82
CA GLU A 58 -0.78 24.48 27.34
C GLU A 58 -1.56 23.27 27.85
N ASN A 59 -1.92 23.26 29.14
CA ASN A 59 -2.63 22.16 29.80
C ASN A 59 -1.97 20.78 29.59
N GLY A 60 -0.63 20.72 29.62
CA GLY A 60 0.13 19.48 29.40
C GLY A 60 0.25 19.05 27.93
N VAL A 61 -0.27 19.83 26.98
CA VAL A 61 -0.16 19.58 25.54
C VAL A 61 0.94 20.44 24.92
N ASN A 62 1.85 19.82 24.17
CA ASN A 62 2.84 20.52 23.35
C ASN A 62 2.15 21.04 22.08
N LYS A 63 2.04 22.36 21.92
CA LYS A 63 1.39 22.98 20.77
C LYS A 63 2.42 23.68 19.89
N TYR A 64 2.33 23.43 18.59
CA TYR A 64 3.14 24.05 17.54
C TYR A 64 2.20 24.71 16.54
N ASN A 65 2.21 26.04 16.46
CA ASN A 65 1.44 26.80 15.48
C ASN A 65 2.41 27.34 14.42
N LEU A 66 2.60 26.58 13.35
CA LEU A 66 3.53 26.88 12.26
C LEU A 66 2.83 27.69 11.17
N GLU A 67 3.59 28.45 10.38
CA GLU A 67 3.06 29.17 9.23
C GLU A 67 2.87 28.22 8.04
N ASP A 68 1.96 28.56 7.11
CA ASP A 68 1.81 27.81 5.87
C ASP A 68 3.14 27.81 5.07
N GLY A 69 3.47 26.67 4.47
CA GLY A 69 4.73 26.46 3.75
C GLY A 69 5.96 26.25 4.63
N SER A 70 5.80 26.18 5.97
CA SER A 70 6.93 25.88 6.87
C SER A 70 7.65 24.59 6.45
N LYS A 71 8.99 24.59 6.54
CA LYS A 71 9.82 23.43 6.20
C LYS A 71 10.68 22.99 7.38
N ILE A 72 10.77 21.68 7.63
CA ILE A 72 11.80 21.07 8.47
C ILE A 72 12.77 20.33 7.52
N SER A 73 14.05 20.72 7.52
CA SER A 73 15.09 20.18 6.63
C SER A 73 16.29 19.72 7.44
N ILE A 74 16.57 18.42 7.49
CA ILE A 74 17.63 17.84 8.33
C ILE A 74 18.40 16.81 7.51
N HIS A 75 19.71 17.03 7.34
CA HIS A 75 20.52 16.22 6.42
C HIS A 75 21.87 15.83 7.03
N GLY A 76 22.33 14.62 6.70
CA GLY A 76 23.68 14.13 7.01
C GLY A 76 23.92 13.80 8.49
N THR A 77 22.87 13.75 9.30
CA THR A 77 22.95 13.37 10.72
C THR A 77 22.67 11.89 10.91
N TYR A 78 23.17 11.30 12.00
CA TYR A 78 22.88 9.91 12.32
C TYR A 78 21.37 9.66 12.53
N TYR A 79 20.70 10.60 13.19
CA TYR A 79 19.25 10.65 13.31
C TYR A 79 18.74 11.93 12.64
N ALA A 80 18.04 11.78 11.51
CA ALA A 80 17.42 12.87 10.76
C ALA A 80 15.90 12.74 10.88
N GLU A 81 15.32 13.36 11.90
CA GLU A 81 13.92 13.15 12.29
C GLU A 81 13.15 14.48 12.30
N GLY A 82 12.04 14.55 11.58
CA GLY A 82 11.21 15.75 11.47
C GLY A 82 10.36 16.04 12.70
N ILE A 83 9.51 15.09 13.10
CA ILE A 83 8.67 15.17 14.30
C ILE A 83 8.86 13.92 15.15
N THR A 84 9.39 14.09 16.36
CA THR A 84 9.65 13.00 17.31
C THR A 84 8.95 13.28 18.64
N PRO A 85 7.63 12.98 18.77
CA PRO A 85 6.94 13.10 20.02
C PRO A 85 7.57 12.21 21.10
N GLY A 86 7.87 12.79 22.26
CA GLY A 86 8.43 12.05 23.38
C GLY A 86 7.44 11.00 23.91
N LYS A 87 7.97 9.95 24.55
CA LYS A 87 7.19 8.90 25.20
C LYS A 87 6.12 9.49 26.12
N GLY A 88 4.88 9.04 25.96
CA GLY A 88 3.73 9.47 26.77
C GLY A 88 3.29 10.94 26.59
N THR A 89 3.84 11.67 25.61
CA THR A 89 3.48 13.08 25.39
C THR A 89 2.25 13.23 24.50
N THR A 90 1.49 14.31 24.71
CA THR A 90 0.45 14.75 23.78
C THR A 90 0.92 16.01 23.06
N SER A 91 0.80 16.01 21.73
CA SER A 91 1.26 17.08 20.85
C SER A 91 0.23 17.43 19.79
N VAL A 92 0.09 18.72 19.51
CA VAL A 92 -0.75 19.24 18.42
C VAL A 92 0.11 20.16 17.56
N VAL A 93 0.21 19.84 16.27
CA VAL A 93 0.84 20.68 15.26
C VAL A 93 -0.26 21.25 14.39
N THR A 94 -0.36 22.57 14.32
CA THR A 94 -1.29 23.29 13.43
C THR A 94 -0.45 24.11 12.46
N VAL A 95 -0.74 24.00 11.16
CA VAL A 95 0.02 24.67 10.10
C VAL A 95 -0.89 25.67 9.39
N GLY A 96 -0.46 26.93 9.35
CA GLY A 96 -1.32 28.07 9.00
C GLY A 96 -2.49 28.15 9.98
N ASP A 97 -3.69 27.91 9.48
CA ASP A 97 -4.95 27.84 10.23
C ASP A 97 -5.55 26.41 10.26
N GLY A 98 -4.73 25.40 9.95
CA GLY A 98 -5.16 24.02 9.78
C GLY A 98 -5.33 23.59 8.32
N THR A 99 -5.15 24.51 7.37
CA THR A 99 -5.18 24.22 5.92
C THR A 99 -3.80 24.27 5.26
N GLY A 100 -2.79 24.81 5.96
CA GLY A 100 -1.45 24.97 5.43
C GLY A 100 -0.67 23.66 5.33
N THR A 101 0.47 23.70 4.65
CA THR A 101 1.33 22.55 4.38
C THR A 101 2.66 22.65 5.13
N LEU A 102 3.00 21.61 5.88
CA LEU A 102 4.32 21.43 6.47
C LEU A 102 5.13 20.47 5.60
N SER A 103 6.26 20.96 5.10
CA SER A 103 7.24 20.13 4.38
C SER A 103 8.28 19.55 5.33
N ILE A 104 8.53 18.25 5.26
CA ILE A 104 9.55 17.56 6.04
C ILE A 104 10.48 16.85 5.06
N ASP A 105 11.76 17.21 5.12
CA ASP A 105 12.80 16.72 4.22
C ASP A 105 13.97 16.24 5.06
N THR A 106 14.10 14.91 5.20
CA THR A 106 15.09 14.30 6.09
C THR A 106 16.00 13.34 5.34
N SER A 107 17.30 13.39 5.63
CA SER A 107 18.25 12.41 5.12
C SER A 107 19.30 12.04 6.15
N SER A 108 19.38 10.75 6.52
CA SER A 108 20.39 10.29 7.47
C SER A 108 21.78 10.17 6.84
N SER A 109 22.81 10.04 7.68
CA SER A 109 24.17 9.70 7.26
C SER A 109 24.27 8.29 6.69
N ASP A 110 25.41 7.93 6.11
CA ASP A 110 25.72 6.57 5.64
C ASP A 110 26.18 5.60 6.76
N ALA A 111 26.25 6.08 8.00
CA ALA A 111 26.76 5.28 9.11
C ALA A 111 25.75 4.25 9.62
N GLY A 112 26.06 2.96 9.49
CA GLY A 112 25.43 1.84 10.23
C GLY A 112 23.92 1.95 10.35
N ASN A 113 23.37 1.87 11.57
CA ASN A 113 21.92 1.96 11.82
C ASN A 113 21.41 3.41 11.93
N SER A 114 21.91 4.32 11.10
CA SER A 114 21.36 5.67 11.01
C SER A 114 19.90 5.64 10.56
N GLN A 115 19.10 6.63 10.98
CA GLN A 115 17.67 6.67 10.67
C GLN A 115 17.25 8.02 10.12
N GLY A 116 16.57 8.00 8.98
CA GLY A 116 15.79 9.10 8.45
C GLY A 116 14.31 8.87 8.76
N ALA A 117 13.61 9.85 9.31
CA ALA A 117 12.17 9.77 9.52
C ALA A 117 11.48 11.12 9.30
N GLY A 118 10.32 11.12 8.64
CA GLY A 118 9.46 12.30 8.63
C GLY A 118 8.83 12.51 10.01
N ILE A 119 8.19 11.47 10.54
CA ILE A 119 7.64 11.39 11.89
C ILE A 119 8.11 10.09 12.55
N LEU A 120 8.59 10.18 13.78
CA LEU A 120 8.99 9.04 14.61
C LEU A 120 8.29 9.09 15.98
N ALA A 121 7.18 8.38 16.13
CA ALA A 121 6.42 8.34 17.38
C ALA A 121 6.87 7.20 18.30
N SER A 122 6.97 7.48 19.60
CA SER A 122 7.33 6.50 20.65
C SER A 122 6.13 6.13 21.53
N ASP A 123 6.28 5.10 22.38
CA ASP A 123 5.17 4.53 23.16
C ASP A 123 4.32 5.59 23.88
N GLY A 124 3.00 5.41 23.89
CA GLY A 124 2.06 6.28 24.59
C GLY A 124 1.94 7.70 24.03
N SER A 125 2.64 8.02 22.94
CA SER A 125 2.55 9.35 22.33
C SER A 125 1.22 9.55 21.61
N ARG A 126 0.72 10.79 21.65
CA ARG A 126 -0.48 11.22 20.93
C ARG A 126 -0.13 12.46 20.11
N LEU A 127 -0.14 12.33 18.80
CA LEU A 127 0.17 13.41 17.87
C LEU A 127 -1.05 13.72 17.00
N THR A 128 -1.47 14.97 16.99
CA THR A 128 -2.48 15.47 16.05
C THR A 128 -1.86 16.54 15.16
N ILE A 129 -2.05 16.40 13.86
CA ILE A 129 -1.59 17.36 12.85
C ILE A 129 -2.81 17.95 12.15
N ASN A 130 -3.00 19.26 12.28
CA ASN A 130 -4.00 20.05 11.57
C ASN A 130 -3.29 20.81 10.45
N GLY A 131 -3.42 20.31 9.23
CA GLY A 131 -2.69 20.77 8.06
C GLY A 131 -2.23 19.59 7.21
N ASN A 132 -1.70 19.91 6.04
CA ASN A 132 -1.15 18.94 5.11
C ASN A 132 0.31 18.62 5.45
N LEU A 133 0.75 17.43 5.06
CA LEU A 133 2.13 16.98 5.15
C LEU A 133 2.69 16.71 3.76
N GLN A 134 3.86 17.25 3.49
CA GLN A 134 4.71 16.87 2.36
C GLN A 134 6.00 16.28 2.91
N ILE A 135 6.18 14.96 2.80
CA ILE A 135 7.30 14.24 3.39
C ILE A 135 8.21 13.71 2.29
N LYS A 136 9.50 13.87 2.52
CA LYS A 136 10.58 13.21 1.79
C LYS A 136 11.62 12.72 2.79
N THR A 137 11.92 11.43 2.75
CA THR A 137 12.87 10.79 3.65
C THR A 137 13.86 9.95 2.84
N TYR A 138 15.15 10.09 3.16
CA TYR A 138 16.21 9.24 2.63
C TYR A 138 17.04 8.60 3.74
N GLY A 139 17.17 7.28 3.73
CA GLY A 139 18.12 6.56 4.57
C GLY A 139 19.48 6.54 3.89
N GLY A 140 20.49 7.17 4.50
CA GLY A 140 21.87 6.99 4.05
C GLY A 140 22.39 5.56 4.27
N SER A 141 21.71 4.79 5.13
CA SER A 141 21.88 3.36 5.33
C SER A 141 20.54 2.63 5.20
N CYS A 142 20.11 1.81 6.18
CA CYS A 142 18.95 0.93 6.04
C CYS A 142 17.61 1.44 6.62
N PHE A 143 17.60 2.42 7.53
CA PHE A 143 16.35 2.90 8.15
C PHE A 143 15.88 4.22 7.55
N ALA A 144 14.73 4.18 6.88
CA ALA A 144 14.08 5.34 6.29
C ALA A 144 12.56 5.19 6.33
N ASP A 145 11.91 6.15 6.98
CA ASP A 145 10.46 6.11 7.14
C ASP A 145 9.78 7.45 6.88
N GLY A 146 8.57 7.41 6.32
CA GLY A 146 7.75 8.61 6.20
C GLY A 146 7.10 8.96 7.55
N ILE A 147 6.19 8.10 8.01
CA ILE A 147 5.53 8.18 9.30
C ILE A 147 5.70 6.82 10.00
N TYR A 148 6.52 6.78 11.05
CA TYR A 148 6.81 5.55 11.78
C TYR A 148 6.39 5.67 13.24
N MET A 149 5.65 4.68 13.70
CA MET A 149 5.35 4.47 15.11
C MET A 149 6.19 3.32 15.64
N MET A 150 7.33 3.66 16.24
CA MET A 150 8.34 2.70 16.68
C MET A 150 8.07 2.18 18.08
N ARG A 151 8.23 0.88 18.31
CA ARG A 151 8.20 0.37 19.66
C ARG A 151 9.56 0.51 20.36
N ALA A 152 9.61 1.22 21.48
CA ALA A 152 10.85 1.41 22.24
C ALA A 152 11.02 0.34 23.35
N GLY A 153 11.70 -0.78 23.03
CA GLY A 153 12.13 -1.80 24.01
C GLY A 153 11.32 -3.11 24.04
N THR A 154 11.57 -3.95 25.05
CA THR A 154 10.94 -5.28 25.23
C THR A 154 9.64 -5.21 26.07
N GLY A 155 8.65 -6.09 25.81
CA GLY A 155 7.32 -6.12 26.45
C GLY A 155 6.20 -5.22 25.85
N THR A 156 4.93 -5.48 26.14
CA THR A 156 3.77 -4.72 25.62
C THR A 156 3.95 -3.20 25.81
N GLY A 157 3.73 -2.43 24.74
CA GLY A 157 3.92 -0.98 24.74
C GLY A 157 2.74 -0.24 25.37
N ALA A 158 2.78 1.09 25.36
CA ALA A 158 1.61 1.90 25.67
C ALA A 158 0.97 2.37 24.36
N LYS A 159 -0.36 2.27 24.26
CA LYS A 159 -1.13 2.71 23.09
C LYS A 159 -0.72 4.12 22.63
N ALA A 160 -0.29 4.23 21.39
CA ALA A 160 0.03 5.50 20.74
C ALA A 160 -0.95 5.81 19.60
N ASN A 161 -1.06 7.08 19.22
CA ASN A 161 -1.89 7.49 18.09
C ASN A 161 -1.25 8.67 17.35
N ILE A 162 -1.26 8.59 16.02
CA ILE A 162 -1.01 9.73 15.14
C ILE A 162 -2.29 9.98 14.34
N THR A 163 -2.78 11.21 14.36
CA THR A 163 -3.89 11.65 13.52
C THR A 163 -3.40 12.79 12.63
N VAL A 164 -3.58 12.66 11.32
CA VAL A 164 -3.35 13.75 10.35
C VAL A 164 -4.69 14.15 9.74
N ASN A 165 -5.09 15.40 9.97
CA ASN A 165 -6.39 15.93 9.54
C ASN A 165 -6.38 16.54 8.13
N GLY A 166 -5.20 16.81 7.57
CA GLY A 166 -5.04 17.22 6.18
C GLY A 166 -4.52 16.10 5.27
N ASN A 167 -4.13 16.50 4.06
CA ASN A 167 -3.58 15.59 3.06
C ASN A 167 -2.16 15.15 3.42
N VAL A 168 -1.78 13.95 3.01
CA VAL A 168 -0.44 13.38 3.22
C VAL A 168 0.17 13.00 1.90
N TYR A 169 1.26 13.69 1.55
CA TYR A 169 2.05 13.45 0.35
C TYR A 169 3.43 12.96 0.77
N ILE A 170 3.71 11.67 0.58
CA ILE A 170 5.03 11.09 0.75
C ILE A 170 5.61 10.90 -0.64
N GLY A 171 6.44 11.86 -1.06
CA GLY A 171 6.85 12.05 -2.45
C GLY A 171 6.00 13.11 -3.16
N ASP A 172 6.36 13.42 -4.40
CA ASP A 172 5.75 14.50 -5.18
C ASP A 172 4.71 13.94 -6.18
N PRO A 173 3.40 14.20 -5.99
CA PRO A 173 2.36 13.72 -6.90
C PRO A 173 2.45 14.33 -8.31
N THR A 174 3.12 15.48 -8.46
CA THR A 174 3.32 16.15 -9.76
C THR A 174 4.53 15.61 -10.53
N ALA A 175 5.45 14.94 -9.84
CA ALA A 175 6.62 14.30 -10.43
C ALA A 175 6.30 12.93 -11.08
N VAL A 176 5.07 12.44 -10.97
CA VAL A 176 4.67 11.09 -11.41
C VAL A 176 3.66 11.18 -12.56
N GLY A 177 4.19 11.56 -13.73
CA GLY A 177 3.51 11.49 -15.04
C GLY A 177 3.90 10.28 -15.88
N GLU A 178 4.92 9.54 -15.46
CA GLU A 178 5.37 8.22 -15.92
C GLU A 178 5.99 7.61 -14.65
N PRO A 179 5.73 6.35 -14.26
CA PRO A 179 6.30 5.77 -13.04
C PRO A 179 7.82 5.96 -13.07
N PRO A 180 8.46 6.50 -12.01
CA PRO A 180 9.90 6.73 -12.03
C PRO A 180 10.61 5.43 -12.40
N ASP A 181 11.48 5.51 -13.41
CA ASP A 181 12.25 4.42 -13.98
C ASP A 181 12.78 3.50 -12.86
N SER A 182 12.37 2.24 -12.93
CA SER A 182 12.67 1.17 -11.98
C SER A 182 14.16 0.93 -11.75
N SER A 183 15.02 1.46 -12.62
CA SER A 183 16.48 1.28 -12.54
C SER A 183 17.19 2.29 -11.65
N SER A 184 16.51 3.31 -11.12
CA SER A 184 17.15 4.46 -10.50
C SER A 184 17.01 4.46 -8.97
N ARG A 185 18.13 4.71 -8.26
CA ARG A 185 18.16 5.20 -6.86
C ARG A 185 17.58 6.63 -6.78
N ASP A 186 16.49 6.89 -7.50
CA ASP A 186 16.01 8.23 -7.83
C ASP A 186 15.65 8.97 -6.55
N ALA A 187 16.12 10.20 -6.45
CA ALA A 187 15.77 11.11 -5.36
C ALA A 187 14.30 11.54 -5.42
N LYS A 188 13.50 11.04 -6.37
CA LYS A 188 12.07 11.39 -6.54
C LYS A 188 11.12 10.56 -5.68
N TRP A 189 11.56 9.42 -5.15
CA TRP A 189 10.76 8.66 -4.19
C TRP A 189 10.57 9.46 -2.90
N GLY A 190 9.37 9.39 -2.33
CA GLY A 190 9.07 10.02 -1.04
C GLY A 190 9.79 9.35 0.12
N VAL A 191 9.98 8.04 0.04
CA VAL A 191 10.84 7.26 0.95
C VAL A 191 11.72 6.34 0.12
N ASN A 192 13.02 6.34 0.43
CA ASN A 192 14.02 5.46 -0.16
C ASN A 192 15.23 5.34 0.80
N ALA A 193 16.08 4.34 0.58
CA ALA A 193 17.30 4.16 1.34
C ALA A 193 18.44 3.61 0.47
N ALA A 194 19.68 3.78 0.94
CA ALA A 194 20.86 3.24 0.29
C ALA A 194 20.90 1.71 0.37
N GLU A 195 20.48 1.16 1.53
CA GLU A 195 20.40 -0.27 1.81
C GLU A 195 18.93 -0.66 1.95
N MET A 196 18.41 -1.48 1.04
CA MET A 196 17.00 -1.80 0.96
C MET A 196 16.57 -2.96 1.85
N HIS A 197 17.50 -3.75 2.34
CA HIS A 197 17.16 -5.03 2.97
C HIS A 197 17.41 -5.03 4.48
N GLY A 198 17.20 -3.89 5.14
CA GLY A 198 17.32 -3.76 6.59
C GLY A 198 18.74 -3.91 7.12
N GLY A 199 19.75 -3.63 6.28
CA GLY A 199 21.17 -3.77 6.60
C GLY A 199 21.77 -5.13 6.27
N TYR A 200 20.96 -6.07 5.77
CA TYR A 200 21.40 -7.37 5.26
C TYR A 200 21.58 -7.35 3.74
N GLY A 201 22.08 -8.45 3.18
CA GLY A 201 22.13 -8.63 1.74
C GLY A 201 23.28 -7.91 1.05
N PRO A 202 23.28 -7.89 -0.30
CA PRO A 202 24.40 -7.37 -1.10
C PRO A 202 24.65 -5.86 -0.95
N ASP A 203 23.63 -5.11 -0.51
CA ASP A 203 23.72 -3.67 -0.25
C ASP A 203 23.88 -3.33 1.24
N GLY A 204 23.81 -4.33 2.13
CA GLY A 204 23.82 -4.14 3.57
C GLY A 204 25.20 -3.99 4.19
N HIS A 205 25.27 -3.30 5.32
CA HIS A 205 26.51 -3.13 6.09
C HIS A 205 26.76 -4.24 7.13
N VAL A 206 25.83 -5.17 7.37
CA VAL A 206 25.97 -6.25 8.36
C VAL A 206 26.70 -7.45 7.73
N PRO A 207 27.97 -7.74 8.08
CA PRO A 207 28.77 -8.74 7.37
C PRO A 207 28.48 -10.18 7.82
N GLY A 208 28.44 -11.11 6.86
CA GLY A 208 28.43 -12.55 7.12
C GLY A 208 27.09 -13.10 7.61
N TRP A 209 26.03 -12.31 7.50
CA TRP A 209 24.68 -12.64 7.94
C TRP A 209 23.74 -12.39 6.77
N ALA A 210 23.24 -13.47 6.17
CA ALA A 210 22.27 -13.37 5.08
C ALA A 210 22.75 -12.45 3.92
N ASP A 211 24.02 -12.59 3.53
CA ASP A 211 24.69 -11.74 2.51
C ASP A 211 23.99 -11.76 1.13
N GLU A 212 23.14 -12.76 0.88
CA GLU A 212 22.37 -12.91 -0.37
C GLU A 212 20.90 -12.48 -0.22
N TYR A 213 20.50 -11.93 0.93
CA TYR A 213 19.12 -11.54 1.18
C TYR A 213 18.72 -10.32 0.35
N THR A 214 17.61 -10.45 -0.39
CA THR A 214 17.04 -9.39 -1.23
C THR A 214 15.53 -9.27 -1.02
N GLY A 215 15.07 -9.63 0.19
CA GLY A 215 13.65 -9.66 0.52
C GLY A 215 13.12 -8.31 1.00
N ALA A 216 11.80 -8.18 0.99
CA ALA A 216 11.08 -6.94 1.27
C ALA A 216 10.70 -6.74 2.76
N ARG A 217 10.95 -7.74 3.63
CA ARG A 217 10.47 -7.75 5.04
C ARG A 217 10.91 -6.54 5.87
N TRP A 218 12.13 -6.03 5.63
CA TRP A 218 12.77 -4.94 6.38
C TRP A 218 13.14 -3.76 5.49
N GLN A 219 12.35 -3.53 4.45
CA GLN A 219 12.50 -2.37 3.58
C GLN A 219 12.12 -1.06 4.29
N PRO A 220 12.63 0.08 3.81
CA PRO A 220 12.09 1.41 4.07
C PRO A 220 10.57 1.46 3.94
N THR A 221 9.92 2.27 4.78
CA THR A 221 8.45 2.28 4.87
C THR A 221 7.85 3.67 4.70
N GLY A 222 6.76 3.80 3.94
CA GLY A 222 6.00 5.05 3.86
C GLY A 222 5.32 5.38 5.20
N VAL A 223 4.41 4.50 5.61
CA VAL A 223 3.64 4.59 6.85
C VAL A 223 3.74 3.24 7.58
N ASP A 224 4.23 3.25 8.81
CA ASP A 224 4.53 2.04 9.58
C ASP A 224 3.99 2.11 11.01
N VAL A 225 3.30 1.05 11.43
CA VAL A 225 2.89 0.82 12.82
C VAL A 225 3.47 -0.50 13.30
N ASP A 226 4.57 -0.40 14.06
CA ASP A 226 5.27 -1.49 14.74
C ASP A 226 4.82 -1.62 16.22
N MET A 227 4.11 -0.62 16.74
CA MET A 227 3.50 -0.69 18.07
C MET A 227 2.23 -1.54 18.10
N SER A 228 2.03 -2.24 19.22
CA SER A 228 0.81 -3.00 19.55
C SER A 228 -0.19 -2.18 20.40
N ASP A 229 -1.07 -2.87 21.13
CA ASP A 229 -1.97 -2.31 22.17
C ASP A 229 -3.06 -1.36 21.63
N GLY A 230 -3.45 -1.57 20.38
CA GLY A 230 -4.47 -0.79 19.69
C GLY A 230 -3.94 0.55 19.23
N SER A 231 -2.64 0.62 18.95
CA SER A 231 -1.98 1.80 18.41
C SER A 231 -2.41 2.05 16.97
N SER A 232 -2.53 3.31 16.57
CA SER A 232 -3.05 3.63 15.25
C SER A 232 -2.47 4.87 14.59
N ILE A 233 -2.46 4.85 13.26
CA ILE A 233 -2.23 6.01 12.40
C ILE A 233 -3.51 6.25 11.59
N ASP A 234 -4.10 7.42 11.78
CA ASP A 234 -5.32 7.86 11.11
C ASP A 234 -5.01 8.99 10.12
N LEU A 235 -5.13 8.69 8.81
CA LEU A 235 -4.92 9.62 7.71
C LEU A 235 -6.29 10.08 7.18
N ASN A 236 -6.70 11.29 7.55
CA ASN A 236 -8.07 11.78 7.34
C ASN A 236 -8.25 12.61 6.06
N GLY A 237 -7.18 12.91 5.32
CA GLY A 237 -7.23 13.60 4.02
C GLY A 237 -6.87 12.69 2.85
N ASP A 238 -6.59 13.30 1.69
CA ASP A 238 -6.02 12.58 0.55
C ASP A 238 -4.64 12.03 0.88
N VAL A 239 -4.35 10.80 0.47
CA VAL A 239 -3.09 10.11 0.73
C VAL A 239 -2.40 9.78 -0.59
N TYR A 240 -1.17 10.23 -0.73
CA TYR A 240 -0.30 9.91 -1.84
C TYR A 240 1.02 9.34 -1.32
N LEU A 241 1.35 8.12 -1.71
CA LEU A 241 2.60 7.45 -1.33
C LEU A 241 3.35 6.98 -2.56
N ALA A 242 4.53 7.56 -2.82
CA ALA A 242 5.51 7.03 -3.76
C ALA A 242 6.70 6.48 -2.97
N VAL A 243 6.77 5.17 -2.80
CA VAL A 243 7.72 4.52 -1.88
C VAL A 243 8.52 3.45 -2.59
N ARG A 244 9.86 3.58 -2.59
CA ARG A 244 10.76 2.48 -2.92
C ARG A 244 10.96 1.68 -1.64
N GLY A 245 10.12 0.67 -1.44
CA GLY A 245 10.02 -0.11 -0.21
C GLY A 245 8.61 -0.66 0.02
N SER A 246 8.16 -0.66 1.27
CA SER A 246 6.77 -0.95 1.64
C SER A 246 5.99 0.35 1.88
N ALA A 247 4.87 0.60 1.21
CA ALA A 247 4.20 1.91 1.32
C ALA A 247 3.39 2.06 2.62
N MET A 248 2.48 1.13 2.93
CA MET A 248 1.82 1.05 4.24
C MET A 248 2.05 -0.32 4.87
N LYS A 249 2.50 -0.35 6.13
CA LYS A 249 2.86 -1.58 6.82
C LYS A 249 2.35 -1.56 8.27
N THR A 250 1.74 -2.66 8.71
CA THR A 250 1.61 -2.96 10.13
C THR A 250 2.54 -4.11 10.48
N ASP A 251 3.36 -3.92 11.52
CA ASP A 251 4.38 -4.89 11.94
C ASP A 251 4.47 -5.10 13.46
N PRO A 252 3.34 -5.22 14.19
CA PRO A 252 3.38 -5.45 15.62
C PRO A 252 3.95 -6.84 15.93
N TYR A 253 5.16 -6.90 16.47
CA TYR A 253 5.77 -8.19 16.80
C TYR A 253 5.05 -8.96 17.90
N TYR A 254 4.38 -8.27 18.84
CA TYR A 254 3.91 -8.86 20.09
C TYR A 254 2.39 -8.81 20.21
N LYS A 255 1.82 -9.88 20.77
CA LYS A 255 0.42 -9.95 21.17
C LYS A 255 0.09 -8.93 22.27
N SER A 256 -1.13 -8.42 22.23
CA SER A 256 -1.70 -7.60 23.29
C SER A 256 -2.76 -8.39 24.05
N ALA A 257 -2.62 -8.46 25.37
CA ALA A 257 -3.51 -9.26 26.20
C ALA A 257 -4.97 -8.78 26.08
N GLY A 258 -5.89 -9.71 25.78
CA GLY A 258 -7.32 -9.41 25.67
C GLY A 258 -7.72 -8.65 24.40
N MET A 259 -6.84 -8.55 23.40
CA MET A 259 -7.10 -7.91 22.12
C MET A 259 -6.94 -8.93 20.99
N ASP A 260 -7.77 -8.82 19.96
CA ASP A 260 -7.60 -9.61 18.74
C ASP A 260 -6.34 -9.14 17.99
N ASP A 261 -5.60 -10.07 17.40
CA ASP A 261 -4.35 -9.78 16.67
C ASP A 261 -4.57 -8.76 15.53
N TYR A 262 -5.78 -8.68 14.97
CA TYR A 262 -6.13 -7.69 13.94
C TYR A 262 -6.29 -6.26 14.48
N ASP A 263 -6.52 -6.09 15.79
CA ASP A 263 -6.80 -4.80 16.40
C ASP A 263 -5.57 -4.18 17.09
N ILE A 264 -4.47 -4.92 17.21
CA ILE A 264 -3.28 -4.47 17.98
C ILE A 264 -2.55 -3.29 17.33
N ALA A 265 -2.58 -3.19 16.01
CA ALA A 265 -1.98 -2.11 15.23
C ALA A 265 -2.89 -1.78 14.04
N VAL A 266 -3.20 -0.50 13.83
CA VAL A 266 -4.15 -0.10 12.78
C VAL A 266 -3.67 1.10 11.97
N ILE A 267 -3.68 0.97 10.64
CA ILE A 267 -3.55 2.10 9.73
C ILE A 267 -4.90 2.34 9.05
N ASN A 268 -5.38 3.58 9.06
CA ASN A 268 -6.62 3.98 8.41
C ASN A 268 -6.37 5.08 7.37
N ALA A 269 -6.66 4.80 6.11
CA ALA A 269 -6.67 5.76 4.99
C ALA A 269 -8.06 5.72 4.32
N ASN A 270 -9.07 6.16 5.08
CA ASN A 270 -10.47 5.90 4.75
C ASN A 270 -11.28 7.14 4.34
N LYS A 271 -10.75 8.35 4.51
CA LYS A 271 -11.52 9.60 4.40
C LYS A 271 -11.18 10.48 3.20
N GLY A 272 -10.24 10.05 2.37
CA GLY A 272 -9.80 10.77 1.18
C GLY A 272 -9.39 9.80 0.08
N ASN A 273 -9.02 10.35 -1.07
CA ASN A 273 -8.50 9.55 -2.18
C ASN A 273 -7.14 8.96 -1.80
N VAL A 274 -6.86 7.75 -2.25
CA VAL A 274 -5.61 7.04 -1.96
C VAL A 274 -4.89 6.72 -3.26
N THR A 275 -3.66 7.19 -3.40
CA THR A 275 -2.76 6.79 -4.48
C THR A 275 -1.48 6.23 -3.91
N ILE A 276 -1.12 5.01 -4.30
CA ILE A 276 0.11 4.34 -3.87
C ILE A 276 0.85 3.82 -5.09
N VAL A 277 2.14 4.13 -5.18
CA VAL A 277 3.02 3.66 -6.24
C VAL A 277 4.28 3.08 -5.65
N THR A 278 4.56 1.83 -5.99
CA THR A 278 5.87 1.19 -5.76
C THR A 278 6.59 0.93 -7.10
N PRO A 279 7.93 0.72 -7.08
CA PRO A 279 8.69 0.46 -8.29
C PRO A 279 8.27 -0.83 -9.01
N THR A 280 8.53 -0.88 -10.32
CA THR A 280 8.50 -2.14 -11.08
C THR A 280 9.87 -2.83 -10.97
N SER A 281 9.96 -4.14 -10.86
CA SER A 281 11.26 -4.85 -10.88
C SER A 281 11.09 -6.36 -11.07
N ASP A 282 11.99 -6.98 -11.82
CA ASP A 282 12.12 -8.44 -11.91
C ASP A 282 13.08 -9.02 -10.86
N LYS A 283 13.86 -8.17 -10.19
CA LYS A 283 14.90 -8.54 -9.21
C LYS A 283 14.53 -8.21 -7.78
N GLU A 284 13.77 -7.14 -7.60
CA GLU A 284 13.37 -6.62 -6.29
C GLU A 284 11.88 -6.81 -6.06
N SER A 285 11.51 -6.89 -4.79
CA SER A 285 10.11 -7.00 -4.36
C SER A 285 9.73 -5.74 -3.60
N PHE A 286 8.52 -5.23 -3.82
CA PHE A 286 8.00 -4.05 -3.13
C PHE A 286 6.52 -4.26 -2.81
N TYR A 287 6.07 -3.71 -1.69
CA TYR A 287 4.67 -3.86 -1.26
C TYR A 287 3.98 -2.51 -1.16
N ALA A 288 2.82 -2.38 -1.79
CA ALA A 288 1.94 -1.24 -1.55
C ALA A 288 1.35 -1.33 -0.14
N LEU A 289 0.88 -2.52 0.25
CA LEU A 289 0.27 -2.78 1.56
C LEU A 289 0.88 -4.06 2.14
N ALA A 290 1.31 -4.01 3.39
CA ALA A 290 1.84 -5.16 4.11
C ALA A 290 1.21 -5.24 5.51
N SER A 291 0.82 -6.43 5.94
CA SER A 291 0.37 -6.68 7.30
C SER A 291 1.00 -7.94 7.85
N TYR A 292 1.91 -7.75 8.79
CA TYR A 292 2.55 -8.81 9.58
C TYR A 292 1.90 -8.93 10.97
N GLY A 293 0.65 -8.50 11.09
CA GLY A 293 -0.09 -8.34 12.34
C GLY A 293 -0.90 -7.06 12.31
N GLY A 294 -2.05 -7.01 12.97
CA GLY A 294 -2.92 -5.83 12.93
C GLY A 294 -3.70 -5.69 11.61
N THR A 295 -4.18 -4.48 11.32
CA THR A 295 -5.03 -4.19 10.16
C THR A 295 -4.59 -2.94 9.40
N VAL A 296 -4.52 -3.05 8.07
CA VAL A 296 -4.46 -1.91 7.15
C VAL A 296 -5.83 -1.72 6.49
N ASN A 297 -6.45 -0.55 6.66
CA ASN A 297 -7.73 -0.19 6.05
C ASN A 297 -7.53 0.91 5.00
N VAL A 298 -7.99 0.63 3.77
CA VAL A 298 -7.97 1.59 2.66
C VAL A 298 -9.39 1.75 2.13
N ASN A 299 -9.89 2.99 2.19
CA ASN A 299 -11.19 3.39 1.67
C ASN A 299 -12.38 2.59 2.27
N MET A 300 -12.33 2.29 3.56
CA MET A 300 -13.39 1.58 4.29
C MET A 300 -14.37 2.53 4.98
N ALA A 301 -15.67 2.22 4.92
CA ALA A 301 -16.75 2.85 5.68
C ALA A 301 -17.35 1.82 6.65
N GLY A 302 -16.70 1.62 7.79
CA GLY A 302 -17.04 0.53 8.71
C GLY A 302 -16.74 -0.82 8.08
N ALA A 303 -17.76 -1.66 7.91
CA ALA A 303 -17.63 -2.98 7.26
C ALA A 303 -17.81 -2.92 5.74
N ASP A 304 -18.17 -1.76 5.18
CA ASP A 304 -18.44 -1.57 3.76
C ASP A 304 -17.36 -0.71 3.09
N ALA A 305 -17.42 -0.60 1.77
CA ALA A 305 -16.58 0.31 1.00
C ALA A 305 -17.03 1.78 1.18
N ALA A 306 -16.09 2.68 1.42
CA ALA A 306 -16.28 4.12 1.22
C ALA A 306 -16.23 4.46 -0.28
N SER A 307 -16.57 5.70 -0.65
CA SER A 307 -16.76 6.10 -2.05
C SER A 307 -15.55 6.78 -2.70
N HIS A 308 -14.40 6.86 -2.02
CA HIS A 308 -13.23 7.59 -2.53
C HIS A 308 -12.53 6.84 -3.66
N LYS A 309 -11.72 7.57 -4.43
CA LYS A 309 -10.89 7.00 -5.49
C LYS A 309 -9.65 6.32 -4.89
N VAL A 310 -9.36 5.10 -5.34
CA VAL A 310 -8.17 4.35 -4.91
C VAL A 310 -7.38 3.85 -6.12
N ASN A 311 -6.12 4.30 -6.23
CA ASN A 311 -5.19 3.90 -7.28
C ASN A 311 -3.91 3.31 -6.70
N ILE A 312 -3.74 2.00 -6.80
CA ILE A 312 -2.58 1.30 -6.25
C ILE A 312 -1.82 0.59 -7.37
N LYS A 313 -0.50 0.82 -7.42
CA LYS A 313 0.45 -0.02 -8.16
C LYS A 313 1.44 -0.60 -7.17
N GLY A 314 1.37 -1.92 -6.96
CA GLY A 314 2.22 -2.64 -6.02
C GLY A 314 1.57 -3.94 -5.55
N ASN A 315 2.39 -4.92 -5.17
CA ASN A 315 1.89 -6.14 -4.54
C ASN A 315 1.41 -5.86 -3.12
N ILE A 316 0.59 -6.75 -2.58
CA ILE A 316 0.18 -6.71 -1.17
C ILE A 316 0.47 -8.05 -0.50
N ILE A 317 0.71 -8.01 0.81
CA ILE A 317 0.94 -9.20 1.61
C ILE A 317 0.23 -9.08 2.96
N ALA A 318 -0.55 -10.10 3.32
CA ALA A 318 -1.02 -10.28 4.68
C ALA A 318 -0.54 -11.66 5.17
N MET A 319 -0.01 -11.70 6.38
CA MET A 319 0.45 -12.95 7.01
C MET A 319 -0.45 -13.34 8.18
N ARG A 320 -0.46 -14.64 8.50
CA ARG A 320 -1.04 -15.15 9.75
C ARG A 320 -0.22 -16.28 10.31
N ASP A 321 -0.41 -16.56 11.59
CA ASP A 321 0.18 -17.70 12.27
C ASP A 321 -0.40 -19.01 11.71
N ASP A 322 0.48 -19.91 11.25
CA ASP A 322 0.10 -21.24 10.74
C ASP A 322 -0.05 -22.31 11.84
N LYS A 323 0.12 -21.94 13.12
CA LYS A 323 -0.02 -22.78 14.32
C LYS A 323 0.95 -23.96 14.40
N SER A 324 1.80 -24.18 13.40
CA SER A 324 2.71 -25.33 13.27
C SER A 324 4.17 -24.93 13.39
N HIS A 325 4.52 -23.74 12.89
CA HIS A 325 5.79 -23.09 13.15
C HIS A 325 5.63 -22.30 14.43
N ASN A 326 6.53 -22.56 15.38
CA ASN A 326 6.63 -21.82 16.63
C ASN A 326 7.04 -20.37 16.33
N GLY A 327 6.13 -19.52 15.84
CA GLY A 327 6.24 -18.06 15.78
C GLY A 327 6.27 -17.48 17.20
N GLN A 328 7.16 -18.03 18.06
CA GLN A 328 7.53 -17.54 19.37
C GLN A 328 7.54 -16.02 19.30
N PRO A 329 6.86 -15.34 20.22
CA PRO A 329 5.90 -14.24 19.98
C PRO A 329 6.50 -12.93 19.41
N TYR A 330 7.35 -13.02 18.40
CA TYR A 330 8.35 -12.02 18.03
C TYR A 330 8.64 -11.94 16.52
N PHE A 331 7.79 -12.51 15.64
CA PHE A 331 8.02 -12.47 14.18
C PHE A 331 6.91 -11.78 13.40
N PHE A 332 5.67 -12.22 13.61
CA PHE A 332 4.45 -11.64 13.06
C PHE A 332 3.24 -12.14 13.88
N GLN A 333 2.12 -11.46 13.76
CA GLN A 333 0.80 -11.83 14.28
C GLN A 333 -0.17 -12.03 13.12
N ASN A 334 -1.45 -12.32 13.41
CA ASN A 334 -2.46 -12.36 12.36
C ASN A 334 -2.69 -10.97 11.78
N GLY A 335 -2.42 -10.83 10.49
CA GLY A 335 -2.53 -9.60 9.72
C GLY A 335 -3.74 -9.60 8.80
N ARG A 336 -4.33 -8.42 8.64
CA ARG A 336 -5.48 -8.15 7.78
C ARG A 336 -5.24 -6.93 6.90
N ILE A 337 -5.67 -7.02 5.65
CA ILE A 337 -5.77 -5.91 4.73
C ILE A 337 -7.22 -5.83 4.25
N ASN A 338 -7.85 -4.68 4.48
CA ASN A 338 -9.14 -4.34 3.90
C ASN A 338 -8.92 -3.28 2.82
N LEU A 339 -9.15 -3.65 1.57
CA LEU A 339 -8.97 -2.78 0.41
C LEU A 339 -10.31 -2.62 -0.32
N ALA A 340 -10.83 -1.40 -0.36
CA ALA A 340 -12.05 -1.09 -1.09
C ALA A 340 -11.79 -0.26 -2.34
N LEU A 341 -12.10 -0.84 -3.50
CA LEU A 341 -12.13 -0.19 -4.81
C LEU A 341 -13.59 -0.05 -5.23
N ALA A 342 -14.15 1.14 -5.00
CA ALA A 342 -15.60 1.32 -4.93
C ALA A 342 -16.23 2.01 -6.15
N ASN A 343 -15.43 2.52 -7.09
CA ASN A 343 -15.90 3.30 -8.23
C ASN A 343 -15.02 3.05 -9.47
N SER A 344 -15.50 3.48 -10.64
CA SER A 344 -14.85 3.28 -11.94
C SER A 344 -13.49 3.97 -12.09
N ASP A 345 -13.19 4.95 -11.23
CA ASP A 345 -11.90 5.63 -11.23
C ASP A 345 -10.86 4.93 -10.36
N SER A 346 -11.23 3.84 -9.69
CA SER A 346 -10.36 3.08 -8.80
C SER A 346 -9.73 1.90 -9.51
N GLN A 347 -8.41 1.74 -9.34
CA GLN A 347 -7.68 0.59 -9.85
C GLN A 347 -6.62 0.08 -8.89
N TRP A 348 -6.39 -1.23 -8.93
CA TRP A 348 -5.23 -1.87 -8.33
C TRP A 348 -4.49 -2.71 -9.38
N THR A 349 -3.19 -2.48 -9.53
CA THR A 349 -2.28 -3.35 -10.28
C THR A 349 -1.32 -4.02 -9.32
N GLY A 350 -1.43 -5.34 -9.17
CA GLY A 350 -0.61 -6.12 -8.25
C GLY A 350 -1.18 -7.51 -7.99
N VAL A 351 -0.42 -8.31 -7.26
CA VAL A 351 -0.86 -9.60 -6.73
C VAL A 351 -0.93 -9.60 -5.21
N VAL A 352 -1.65 -10.58 -4.66
CA VAL A 352 -1.50 -10.99 -3.27
C VAL A 352 -0.32 -11.98 -3.20
N ASP A 353 0.77 -11.57 -2.56
CA ASP A 353 2.07 -12.29 -2.48
C ASP A 353 2.22 -13.00 -1.12
N ASN A 354 1.18 -13.74 -0.71
CA ASN A 354 1.13 -14.37 0.61
C ASN A 354 2.13 -15.52 0.77
N SER A 355 2.52 -15.81 2.01
CA SER A 355 3.47 -16.88 2.39
C SER A 355 2.88 -18.29 2.34
N GLY A 356 2.14 -18.62 1.28
CA GLY A 356 1.43 -19.89 1.11
C GLY A 356 0.11 -19.95 1.89
N SER A 357 -0.72 -20.96 1.63
CA SER A 357 -2.08 -21.07 2.21
C SER A 357 -2.12 -21.09 3.74
N ASP A 358 -1.14 -21.69 4.38
CA ASP A 358 -1.12 -21.88 5.83
C ASP A 358 -0.89 -20.56 6.55
N GLN A 359 0.02 -19.73 6.02
CA GLN A 359 0.35 -18.40 6.53
C GLN A 359 -0.33 -17.25 5.77
N ALA A 360 -1.30 -17.53 4.90
CA ALA A 360 -2.05 -16.50 4.20
C ALA A 360 -2.94 -15.72 5.18
N GLY A 361 -2.58 -14.47 5.46
CA GLY A 361 -3.39 -13.54 6.23
C GLY A 361 -4.67 -13.11 5.50
N GLU A 362 -5.49 -12.32 6.17
CA GLU A 362 -6.80 -11.94 5.64
C GLU A 362 -6.67 -10.77 4.66
N VAL A 363 -6.82 -11.05 3.36
CA VAL A 363 -7.04 -10.00 2.35
C VAL A 363 -8.52 -9.95 1.99
N ASN A 364 -9.17 -8.85 2.34
CA ASN A 364 -10.57 -8.59 2.04
C ASN A 364 -10.65 -7.46 1.00
N LEU A 365 -11.23 -7.77 -0.17
CA LEU A 365 -11.29 -6.89 -1.33
C LEU A 365 -12.75 -6.56 -1.64
N TRP A 366 -13.11 -5.28 -1.64
CA TRP A 366 -14.33 -4.79 -2.29
C TRP A 366 -13.95 -4.30 -3.68
N LEU A 367 -14.58 -4.87 -4.71
CA LEU A 367 -14.32 -4.54 -6.11
C LEU A 367 -15.65 -4.28 -6.80
N GLN A 368 -16.02 -3.02 -6.91
CA GLN A 368 -17.40 -2.62 -7.22
C GLN A 368 -17.45 -1.49 -8.24
N ASN A 369 -18.61 -1.35 -8.89
CA ASN A 369 -18.97 -0.21 -9.73
C ASN A 369 -17.94 0.10 -10.82
N GLY A 370 -17.46 -0.93 -11.51
CA GLY A 370 -16.48 -0.78 -12.59
C GLY A 370 -15.03 -0.60 -12.14
N ALA A 371 -14.75 -0.65 -10.84
CA ALA A 371 -13.38 -0.65 -10.33
C ALA A 371 -12.56 -1.82 -10.89
N VAL A 372 -11.27 -1.61 -11.09
CA VAL A 372 -10.40 -2.54 -11.83
C VAL A 372 -9.33 -3.15 -10.93
N TRP A 373 -9.22 -4.46 -10.95
CA TRP A 373 -8.03 -5.18 -10.50
C TRP A 373 -7.29 -5.77 -11.71
N LYS A 374 -6.10 -5.24 -11.99
CA LYS A 374 -5.13 -5.85 -12.90
C LYS A 374 -4.23 -6.75 -12.08
N HIS A 375 -4.47 -8.06 -12.17
CA HIS A 375 -3.66 -9.07 -11.50
C HIS A 375 -2.38 -9.30 -12.30
N SER A 376 -1.49 -8.33 -12.21
CA SER A 376 -0.13 -8.28 -12.79
C SER A 376 0.81 -7.79 -11.70
N SER A 377 1.89 -8.53 -11.45
CA SER A 377 2.86 -8.21 -10.42
C SER A 377 3.86 -7.17 -10.93
N PRO A 378 3.88 -5.93 -10.41
CA PRO A 378 4.86 -4.95 -10.83
C PRO A 378 6.27 -5.30 -10.34
N SER A 379 6.42 -6.03 -9.23
CA SER A 379 7.71 -6.42 -8.67
C SER A 379 7.86 -7.94 -8.57
N ARG A 380 9.04 -8.47 -8.26
CA ARG A 380 9.25 -9.92 -8.06
C ARG A 380 8.32 -10.46 -6.96
N THR A 381 7.64 -11.58 -7.21
CA THR A 381 6.83 -12.31 -6.22
C THR A 381 7.71 -13.22 -5.37
N ASN A 382 7.15 -13.88 -4.36
CA ASN A 382 7.92 -14.53 -3.29
C ASN A 382 8.81 -13.52 -2.56
N GLY A 383 8.29 -12.31 -2.32
CA GLY A 383 9.10 -11.15 -1.97
C GLY A 383 9.74 -11.19 -0.58
N LEU A 384 9.32 -12.11 0.28
CA LEU A 384 9.98 -12.35 1.55
C LEU A 384 11.35 -13.03 1.39
N GLN A 385 11.59 -13.80 0.32
CA GLN A 385 12.88 -14.46 0.08
C GLN A 385 13.37 -15.30 1.28
N VAL A 386 12.46 -16.08 1.87
CA VAL A 386 12.68 -16.83 3.12
C VAL A 386 13.99 -17.59 3.16
N GLU A 387 14.34 -18.26 2.07
CA GLU A 387 15.54 -19.12 1.96
C GLU A 387 16.85 -18.38 2.21
N LYS A 388 16.84 -17.06 2.04
CA LYS A 388 17.99 -16.18 2.23
C LYS A 388 17.84 -15.30 3.46
N MET A 389 16.77 -15.44 4.25
CA MET A 389 16.60 -14.67 5.48
C MET A 389 17.69 -14.97 6.51
N PRO A 390 18.05 -14.00 7.37
CA PRO A 390 18.90 -14.24 8.53
C PRO A 390 18.24 -15.22 9.50
N GLN A 391 19.06 -15.93 10.28
CA GLN A 391 18.58 -16.72 11.41
C GLN A 391 18.18 -15.80 12.56
N PRO A 392 17.09 -16.11 13.30
CA PRO A 392 16.25 -17.31 13.19
C PRO A 392 15.11 -17.21 12.14
N SER A 393 14.88 -16.05 11.51
CA SER A 393 13.73 -15.79 10.64
C SER A 393 13.51 -16.83 9.53
N VAL A 394 14.58 -17.37 8.92
CA VAL A 394 14.49 -18.43 7.89
C VAL A 394 13.61 -19.64 8.28
N PHE A 395 13.40 -19.89 9.58
CA PHE A 395 12.59 -21.00 10.09
C PHE A 395 11.12 -20.66 10.39
N HIS A 396 10.71 -19.39 10.22
CA HIS A 396 9.41 -18.91 10.70
C HIS A 396 8.47 -18.42 9.58
N TYR A 397 9.01 -18.13 8.39
CA TYR A 397 8.22 -17.60 7.27
C TYR A 397 8.01 -18.69 6.21
N GLY A 398 6.82 -18.70 5.62
CA GLY A 398 6.44 -19.54 4.49
C GLY A 398 6.82 -18.91 3.14
N LYS A 399 6.74 -19.70 2.08
CA LYS A 399 7.06 -19.26 0.72
C LYS A 399 5.79 -19.03 -0.08
N TYR A 400 5.86 -18.13 -1.06
CA TYR A 400 4.78 -17.96 -2.02
C TYR A 400 4.53 -19.25 -2.80
N ASP A 401 3.27 -19.68 -2.86
CA ASP A 401 2.85 -20.94 -3.48
C ASP A 401 2.33 -20.75 -4.91
N GLY A 402 2.49 -19.55 -5.49
CA GLY A 402 1.96 -19.23 -6.81
C GLY A 402 0.45 -18.94 -6.81
N VAL A 403 -0.13 -18.61 -5.66
CA VAL A 403 -1.56 -18.30 -5.53
C VAL A 403 -1.77 -16.99 -4.77
N SER A 404 -2.54 -16.09 -5.36
CA SER A 404 -3.13 -14.95 -4.66
C SER A 404 -4.35 -15.41 -3.85
N HIS A 405 -4.11 -15.72 -2.58
CA HIS A 405 -5.17 -16.09 -1.63
C HIS A 405 -5.92 -14.84 -1.14
N VAL A 406 -7.18 -14.74 -1.52
CA VAL A 406 -8.10 -13.67 -1.11
C VAL A 406 -9.09 -14.25 -0.11
N ASN A 407 -9.16 -13.70 1.09
CA ASN A 407 -10.08 -14.17 2.13
C ASN A 407 -11.54 -13.82 1.78
N GLN A 408 -11.77 -12.61 1.31
CA GLN A 408 -13.09 -12.15 0.91
C GLN A 408 -13.01 -11.30 -0.36
N LEU A 409 -13.89 -11.57 -1.32
CA LEU A 409 -14.12 -10.71 -2.48
C LEU A 409 -15.59 -10.31 -2.53
N VAL A 410 -15.85 -9.03 -2.33
CA VAL A 410 -17.18 -8.42 -2.41
C VAL A 410 -17.28 -7.66 -3.73
N GLY A 411 -17.94 -8.27 -4.69
CA GLY A 411 -18.25 -7.67 -5.98
C GLY A 411 -19.35 -6.60 -5.89
N GLY A 412 -19.72 -6.06 -7.05
CA GLY A 412 -20.89 -5.20 -7.18
C GLY A 412 -22.17 -5.91 -6.75
N ASN A 413 -23.18 -5.16 -6.33
CA ASN A 413 -24.48 -5.71 -5.94
C ASN A 413 -25.38 -6.07 -7.15
N SER A 414 -24.92 -5.86 -8.38
CA SER A 414 -25.59 -6.23 -9.62
C SER A 414 -24.56 -6.37 -10.75
N ALA A 415 -24.94 -7.03 -11.85
CA ALA A 415 -24.03 -7.32 -12.96
C ALA A 415 -23.50 -6.04 -13.69
N ASP A 416 -24.32 -4.99 -13.79
CA ASP A 416 -23.96 -3.68 -14.35
C ASP A 416 -23.02 -2.88 -13.43
N ARG A 417 -23.03 -3.19 -12.13
CA ARG A 417 -22.15 -2.59 -11.12
C ARG A 417 -20.99 -3.51 -10.74
N ALA A 418 -20.69 -4.50 -11.58
CA ALA A 418 -19.65 -5.47 -11.31
C ALA A 418 -18.26 -4.82 -11.19
N GLY A 419 -17.42 -5.40 -10.34
CA GLY A 419 -15.98 -5.17 -10.36
C GLY A 419 -15.32 -5.87 -11.55
N ILE A 420 -14.19 -5.35 -12.04
CA ILE A 420 -13.50 -5.87 -13.22
C ILE A 420 -12.15 -6.46 -12.84
N ILE A 421 -11.86 -7.68 -13.27
CA ILE A 421 -10.59 -8.36 -13.01
C ILE A 421 -9.92 -8.73 -14.33
N TYR A 422 -8.64 -8.41 -14.46
CA TYR A 422 -7.78 -8.84 -15.56
C TYR A 422 -6.69 -9.77 -15.00
N PRO A 423 -6.85 -11.10 -15.13
CA PRO A 423 -5.82 -12.07 -14.75
C PRO A 423 -4.69 -12.06 -15.78
N GLU A 424 -3.57 -11.45 -15.44
CA GLU A 424 -2.40 -11.33 -16.34
C GLU A 424 -1.20 -12.14 -15.85
N GLU A 425 -1.14 -12.45 -14.55
CA GLU A 425 -0.14 -13.36 -13.97
C GLU A 425 -0.51 -14.83 -14.14
N ALA A 426 0.51 -15.68 -14.31
CA ALA A 426 0.34 -17.13 -14.32
C ALA A 426 -0.14 -17.70 -12.97
N SER A 427 0.04 -16.93 -11.87
CA SER A 427 -0.47 -17.31 -10.55
C SER A 427 -1.98 -17.34 -10.51
N LYS A 428 -2.54 -18.24 -9.69
CA LYS A 428 -4.00 -18.38 -9.55
C LYS A 428 -4.55 -17.30 -8.63
N ILE A 429 -5.80 -16.94 -8.81
CA ILE A 429 -6.58 -16.22 -7.79
C ILE A 429 -7.47 -17.23 -7.09
N HIS A 430 -7.38 -17.29 -5.77
CA HIS A 430 -8.21 -18.17 -4.95
C HIS A 430 -8.97 -17.36 -3.91
N VAL A 431 -10.29 -17.30 -4.05
CA VAL A 431 -11.19 -16.54 -3.20
C VAL A 431 -11.89 -17.50 -2.23
N MET A 432 -11.71 -17.28 -0.94
CA MET A 432 -12.35 -18.11 0.09
C MET A 432 -13.85 -17.80 0.23
N ASN A 433 -14.22 -16.52 0.30
CA ASN A 433 -15.60 -16.08 0.44
C ASN A 433 -15.95 -15.06 -0.65
N TYR A 434 -16.78 -15.46 -1.60
CA TYR A 434 -17.22 -14.61 -2.70
C TYR A 434 -18.65 -14.09 -2.48
N SER A 435 -18.90 -12.82 -2.78
CA SER A 435 -20.26 -12.28 -2.85
C SER A 435 -20.41 -11.23 -3.95
N GLY A 436 -21.64 -11.05 -4.44
CA GLY A 436 -21.94 -10.04 -5.46
C GLY A 436 -21.50 -10.44 -6.87
N HIS A 437 -21.08 -9.46 -7.66
CA HIS A 437 -20.83 -9.58 -9.09
C HIS A 437 -19.45 -9.05 -9.51
N VAL A 438 -18.71 -9.86 -10.26
CA VAL A 438 -17.49 -9.44 -10.97
C VAL A 438 -17.52 -9.90 -12.43
N LYS A 439 -16.80 -9.17 -13.29
CA LYS A 439 -16.46 -9.55 -14.65
C LYS A 439 -14.96 -9.84 -14.73
N VAL A 440 -14.60 -11.06 -15.12
CA VAL A 440 -13.21 -11.51 -15.28
C VAL A 440 -12.89 -11.57 -16.77
N ILE A 441 -11.92 -10.79 -17.23
CA ILE A 441 -11.60 -10.64 -18.65
C ILE A 441 -10.23 -11.26 -18.93
N TYR A 442 -10.23 -12.35 -19.70
CA TYR A 442 -9.03 -13.04 -20.13
C TYR A 442 -8.63 -12.63 -21.55
N THR A 443 -7.36 -12.32 -21.73
CA THR A 443 -6.73 -12.27 -23.06
C THR A 443 -6.44 -13.68 -23.53
N HIS A 444 -6.70 -13.99 -24.80
CA HIS A 444 -6.33 -15.26 -25.39
C HIS A 444 -5.46 -15.10 -26.63
N GLU A 445 -4.77 -16.18 -27.01
CA GLU A 445 -4.03 -16.32 -28.25
C GLU A 445 -4.67 -17.37 -29.16
N GLY A 446 -4.43 -17.29 -30.47
CA GLY A 446 -4.97 -18.25 -31.43
C GLY A 446 -6.49 -18.21 -31.56
N ASP A 447 -7.12 -19.37 -31.68
CA ASP A 447 -8.57 -19.51 -31.88
C ASP A 447 -9.37 -19.61 -30.56
N GLY A 448 -8.70 -19.47 -29.41
CA GLY A 448 -9.31 -19.54 -28.08
C GLY A 448 -9.90 -20.91 -27.73
N SER A 449 -9.67 -21.97 -28.52
CA SER A 449 -10.41 -23.23 -28.37
C SER A 449 -10.02 -24.08 -27.14
N THR A 450 -8.95 -23.71 -26.43
CA THR A 450 -8.43 -24.44 -25.26
C THR A 450 -8.12 -23.51 -24.10
N THR A 451 -8.22 -24.00 -22.86
CA THR A 451 -7.93 -23.20 -21.65
C THR A 451 -6.49 -22.66 -21.63
N ALA A 452 -5.53 -23.39 -22.22
CA ALA A 452 -4.13 -22.97 -22.34
C ALA A 452 -3.93 -21.77 -23.26
N SER A 453 -4.91 -21.45 -24.10
CA SER A 453 -4.88 -20.27 -24.98
C SER A 453 -5.07 -18.97 -24.21
N TYR A 454 -5.58 -19.02 -22.97
CA TYR A 454 -5.90 -17.85 -22.16
C TYR A 454 -4.74 -17.52 -21.23
N ARG A 455 -4.21 -16.30 -21.37
CA ARG A 455 -3.14 -15.77 -20.52
C ARG A 455 -3.68 -15.57 -19.10
N GLY A 456 -2.90 -15.96 -18.10
CA GLY A 456 -3.26 -15.83 -16.69
C GLY A 456 -3.64 -17.15 -16.01
N GLY A 457 -3.53 -17.19 -14.69
CA GLY A 457 -3.91 -18.33 -13.85
C GLY A 457 -5.41 -18.57 -13.81
N ASP A 458 -5.83 -19.58 -13.06
CA ASP A 458 -7.26 -19.88 -12.87
C ASP A 458 -7.87 -18.95 -11.80
N PHE A 459 -9.17 -18.70 -11.92
CA PHE A 459 -9.95 -18.01 -10.89
C PHE A 459 -10.80 -19.02 -10.11
N ARG A 460 -10.48 -19.22 -8.84
CA ARG A 460 -11.11 -20.24 -7.99
C ARG A 460 -11.91 -19.60 -6.86
N ILE A 461 -13.13 -20.06 -6.68
CA ILE A 461 -14.06 -19.63 -5.65
C ILE A 461 -14.37 -20.81 -4.75
N LYS A 462 -14.03 -20.71 -3.47
CA LYS A 462 -14.32 -21.77 -2.50
C LYS A 462 -15.79 -21.81 -2.15
N LYS A 463 -16.38 -20.67 -1.77
CA LYS A 463 -17.80 -20.50 -1.40
C LYS A 463 -18.35 -19.19 -1.94
N ALA A 464 -19.64 -19.15 -2.25
CA ALA A 464 -20.34 -17.97 -2.73
C ALA A 464 -21.59 -17.67 -1.89
N ALA A 465 -21.85 -16.38 -1.62
CA ALA A 465 -23.11 -15.95 -1.03
C ALA A 465 -24.27 -16.14 -2.03
N ALA A 466 -25.48 -16.41 -1.52
CA ALA A 466 -26.67 -16.57 -2.36
C ALA A 466 -26.90 -15.35 -3.26
N GLY A 467 -27.24 -15.59 -4.53
CA GLY A 467 -27.50 -14.54 -5.52
C GLY A 467 -26.24 -13.94 -6.16
N SER A 468 -25.07 -14.51 -5.91
CA SER A 468 -23.82 -14.04 -6.52
C SER A 468 -23.76 -14.41 -8.00
N GLY A 469 -23.05 -13.60 -8.80
CA GLY A 469 -22.88 -13.86 -10.23
C GLY A 469 -21.47 -13.57 -10.72
N ILE A 470 -21.05 -14.22 -11.80
CA ILE A 470 -19.77 -13.97 -12.46
C ILE A 470 -19.94 -14.01 -13.98
N VAL A 471 -19.31 -13.06 -14.67
CA VAL A 471 -19.14 -13.12 -16.13
C VAL A 471 -17.67 -13.32 -16.42
N VAL A 472 -17.31 -14.38 -17.13
CA VAL A 472 -15.96 -14.57 -17.65
C VAL A 472 -15.96 -14.27 -19.14
N SER A 473 -15.09 -13.35 -19.57
CA SER A 473 -15.13 -12.78 -20.92
C SER A 473 -13.79 -12.92 -21.61
N THR A 474 -13.83 -13.00 -22.94
CA THR A 474 -12.69 -12.75 -23.82
C THR A 474 -13.12 -11.93 -25.04
N ASN A 475 -12.20 -11.57 -25.94
CA ASN A 475 -12.53 -10.91 -27.20
C ASN A 475 -12.79 -11.91 -28.34
N ASN A 476 -13.24 -11.43 -29.49
CA ASN A 476 -13.53 -12.25 -30.68
C ASN A 476 -12.32 -12.47 -31.62
N ALA A 477 -11.16 -11.89 -31.30
CA ALA A 477 -10.00 -11.93 -32.18
C ALA A 477 -9.48 -13.36 -32.36
N GLY A 478 -9.37 -13.84 -33.61
CA GLY A 478 -8.89 -15.20 -33.92
C GLY A 478 -9.96 -16.29 -33.85
N ILE A 479 -11.14 -16.02 -33.29
CA ILE A 479 -12.28 -16.95 -33.23
C ILE A 479 -13.10 -16.84 -34.52
N ASP A 480 -13.40 -17.96 -35.16
CA ASP A 480 -14.34 -18.00 -36.29
C ASP A 480 -15.79 -17.82 -35.80
N MET A 481 -16.24 -16.56 -35.75
CA MET A 481 -17.56 -16.18 -35.23
C MET A 481 -18.74 -16.67 -36.10
N ASN A 482 -18.47 -17.18 -37.30
CA ASN A 482 -19.50 -17.77 -38.18
C ASN A 482 -19.62 -19.29 -38.00
N ASN A 483 -18.77 -19.89 -37.17
CA ASN A 483 -18.75 -21.31 -36.88
C ASN A 483 -19.18 -21.56 -35.43
N ASP A 484 -20.38 -22.10 -35.25
CA ASP A 484 -20.94 -22.38 -33.92
C ASP A 484 -20.06 -23.32 -33.08
N ASP A 485 -19.31 -24.23 -33.70
CA ASP A 485 -18.39 -25.11 -32.98
C ASP A 485 -17.16 -24.36 -32.47
N ALA A 486 -16.63 -23.42 -33.24
CA ALA A 486 -15.51 -22.56 -32.83
C ALA A 486 -15.94 -21.62 -31.69
N VAL A 487 -17.09 -20.97 -31.83
CA VAL A 487 -17.69 -20.12 -30.79
C VAL A 487 -17.92 -20.91 -29.50
N TRP A 488 -18.51 -22.10 -29.61
CA TRP A 488 -18.74 -22.96 -28.43
C TRP A 488 -17.42 -23.38 -27.77
N LYS A 489 -16.41 -23.78 -28.54
CA LYS A 489 -15.09 -24.15 -27.99
C LYS A 489 -14.45 -23.00 -27.22
N ALA A 490 -14.47 -21.79 -27.77
CA ALA A 490 -13.93 -20.62 -27.09
C ALA A 490 -14.71 -20.26 -25.81
N LEU A 491 -16.04 -20.23 -25.86
CA LEU A 491 -16.88 -20.03 -24.67
C LEU A 491 -16.62 -21.09 -23.60
N ASN A 492 -16.50 -22.35 -24.00
CA ASN A 492 -16.22 -23.45 -23.08
C ASN A 492 -14.82 -23.37 -22.48
N ALA A 493 -13.83 -22.96 -23.27
CA ALA A 493 -12.45 -22.83 -22.83
C ALA A 493 -12.27 -21.67 -21.85
N VAL A 494 -12.85 -20.50 -22.12
CA VAL A 494 -12.81 -19.37 -21.17
C VAL A 494 -13.61 -19.69 -19.90
N ALA A 495 -14.75 -20.37 -20.01
CA ALA A 495 -15.50 -20.89 -18.85
C ALA A 495 -14.64 -21.83 -17.99
N GLY A 496 -13.79 -22.63 -18.62
CA GLY A 496 -12.87 -23.57 -17.97
C GLY A 496 -11.78 -22.93 -17.11
N LYS A 497 -11.63 -21.59 -17.14
CA LYS A 497 -10.74 -20.82 -16.26
C LYS A 497 -11.36 -20.51 -14.90
N ILE A 498 -12.67 -20.70 -14.74
CA ILE A 498 -13.40 -20.46 -13.49
C ILE A 498 -13.64 -21.79 -12.78
N TYR A 499 -13.37 -21.84 -11.48
CA TYR A 499 -13.67 -22.98 -10.62
C TYR A 499 -14.54 -22.53 -9.45
N TYR A 500 -15.67 -23.19 -9.24
CA TYR A 500 -16.55 -22.97 -8.10
C TYR A 500 -16.60 -24.23 -7.25
N GLU A 501 -15.69 -24.33 -6.27
CA GLU A 501 -15.47 -25.55 -5.51
C GLU A 501 -16.70 -25.92 -4.66
N GLY A 502 -17.42 -24.93 -4.12
CA GLY A 502 -18.66 -25.16 -3.35
C GLY A 502 -19.73 -25.92 -4.14
N SER A 503 -19.73 -25.86 -5.49
CA SER A 503 -20.67 -26.64 -6.30
C SER A 503 -20.49 -28.16 -6.18
N VAL A 504 -19.27 -28.62 -5.85
CA VAL A 504 -18.98 -30.03 -5.60
C VAL A 504 -19.70 -30.51 -4.33
N ASP A 505 -19.80 -29.62 -3.35
CA ASP A 505 -20.49 -29.84 -2.08
C ASP A 505 -22.00 -29.54 -2.14
N GLY A 506 -22.53 -29.27 -3.35
CA GLY A 506 -23.96 -29.03 -3.60
C GLY A 506 -24.41 -27.58 -3.50
N GLU A 507 -23.48 -26.62 -3.33
CA GLU A 507 -23.80 -25.19 -3.35
C GLU A 507 -24.22 -24.74 -4.75
N SER A 508 -25.25 -23.89 -4.83
CA SER A 508 -25.80 -23.39 -6.11
C SER A 508 -25.96 -21.87 -6.12
N ASN A 509 -25.14 -21.19 -5.32
CA ASN A 509 -25.27 -19.76 -5.04
C ASN A 509 -24.64 -18.85 -6.09
N LEU A 510 -23.82 -19.41 -6.99
CA LEU A 510 -23.09 -18.68 -8.03
C LEU A 510 -23.67 -18.96 -9.42
N ALA A 511 -24.20 -17.92 -10.06
CA ALA A 511 -24.55 -17.96 -11.48
C ALA A 511 -23.36 -17.52 -12.34
N GLY A 512 -22.92 -18.35 -13.29
CA GLY A 512 -21.82 -18.04 -14.20
C GLY A 512 -22.28 -17.83 -15.63
N LYS A 513 -21.62 -16.91 -16.35
CA LYS A 513 -21.76 -16.75 -17.81
C LYS A 513 -20.39 -16.64 -18.48
N ALA A 514 -20.25 -17.27 -19.65
CA ALA A 514 -19.10 -17.10 -20.52
C ALA A 514 -19.47 -16.16 -21.68
N GLU A 515 -18.57 -15.23 -21.99
CA GLU A 515 -18.78 -14.17 -22.98
C GLU A 515 -17.63 -14.08 -23.99
N ILE A 516 -17.99 -13.90 -25.26
CA ILE A 516 -17.12 -13.35 -26.29
C ILE A 516 -17.62 -11.94 -26.58
N ALA A 517 -16.77 -10.95 -26.35
CA ALA A 517 -17.04 -9.53 -26.58
C ALA A 517 -16.26 -9.00 -27.79
N GLU A 518 -16.60 -7.80 -28.26
CA GLU A 518 -15.89 -7.14 -29.37
C GLU A 518 -14.44 -6.73 -29.01
N GLY A 519 -14.12 -6.63 -27.71
CA GLY A 519 -12.78 -6.25 -27.24
C GLY A 519 -12.55 -6.59 -25.78
N LEU A 520 -11.31 -6.43 -25.31
CA LEU A 520 -10.86 -6.79 -23.95
C LEU A 520 -11.13 -5.70 -22.90
N THR A 521 -12.19 -4.92 -23.06
CA THR A 521 -12.61 -3.90 -22.08
C THR A 521 -13.95 -4.26 -21.47
N ALA A 522 -14.20 -3.84 -20.24
CA ALA A 522 -15.47 -4.12 -19.56
C ALA A 522 -16.69 -3.56 -20.32
N SER A 523 -16.51 -2.41 -20.99
CA SER A 523 -17.53 -1.71 -21.78
C SER A 523 -17.73 -2.27 -23.19
N SER A 524 -16.94 -3.26 -23.62
CA SER A 524 -17.09 -3.87 -24.95
C SER A 524 -18.47 -4.52 -25.09
N ALA A 525 -19.07 -4.38 -26.28
CA ALA A 525 -20.34 -5.02 -26.57
C ALA A 525 -20.22 -6.56 -26.57
N SER A 526 -21.24 -7.22 -26.03
CA SER A 526 -21.35 -8.67 -26.01
C SER A 526 -21.69 -9.19 -27.41
N ALA A 527 -20.84 -10.07 -27.97
CA ALA A 527 -21.08 -10.69 -29.27
C ALA A 527 -21.75 -12.07 -29.13
N LYS A 528 -21.31 -12.88 -28.15
CA LYS A 528 -21.89 -14.19 -27.80
C LYS A 528 -21.85 -14.39 -26.29
N LEU A 529 -22.91 -14.95 -25.74
CA LEU A 529 -23.06 -15.19 -24.31
C LEU A 529 -23.70 -16.57 -24.07
N ALA A 530 -23.19 -17.32 -23.11
CA ALA A 530 -23.73 -18.61 -22.70
C ALA A 530 -23.70 -18.77 -21.17
N ASP A 531 -24.74 -19.39 -20.61
CA ASP A 531 -24.78 -19.74 -19.20
C ASP A 531 -23.78 -20.88 -18.91
N MET A 532 -23.10 -20.78 -17.77
CA MET A 532 -22.13 -21.76 -17.32
C MET A 532 -22.76 -22.78 -16.37
N LYS A 533 -22.20 -23.97 -16.38
CA LYS A 533 -22.39 -25.01 -15.35
C LYS A 533 -21.05 -25.38 -14.74
N TYR A 534 -21.08 -26.11 -13.63
CA TYR A 534 -19.89 -26.50 -12.88
C TYR A 534 -19.78 -28.02 -12.77
N LYS A 535 -18.60 -28.56 -13.06
CA LYS A 535 -18.31 -30.00 -13.05
C LYS A 535 -18.10 -30.52 -11.63
N LYS A 536 -18.83 -31.55 -11.22
CA LYS A 536 -18.62 -32.21 -9.92
C LYS A 536 -17.32 -33.00 -9.85
N ASP A 537 -16.91 -33.60 -10.97
CA ASP A 537 -15.76 -34.50 -11.10
C ASP A 537 -14.42 -33.78 -11.35
N ASN A 538 -14.43 -32.46 -11.58
CA ASN A 538 -13.23 -31.65 -11.78
C ASN A 538 -13.21 -30.39 -10.90
N HIS A 539 -13.41 -30.58 -9.60
CA HIS A 539 -13.29 -29.51 -8.59
C HIS A 539 -14.13 -28.25 -8.89
N GLY A 540 -15.32 -28.41 -9.48
CA GLY A 540 -16.20 -27.30 -9.80
C GLY A 540 -15.77 -26.49 -11.03
N GLN A 541 -14.97 -27.05 -11.94
CA GLN A 541 -14.57 -26.36 -13.17
C GLN A 541 -15.81 -25.94 -13.99
N GLY A 542 -15.81 -24.69 -14.44
CA GLY A 542 -16.80 -24.13 -15.34
C GLY A 542 -16.80 -24.77 -16.73
N TYR A 543 -17.97 -24.86 -17.35
CA TYR A 543 -18.15 -25.27 -18.73
C TYR A 543 -19.44 -24.70 -19.30
N VAL A 544 -19.59 -24.72 -20.63
CA VAL A 544 -20.84 -24.37 -21.32
C VAL A 544 -21.35 -25.59 -22.09
N GLU A 545 -22.65 -25.85 -22.03
CA GLU A 545 -23.27 -26.96 -22.77
C GLU A 545 -23.36 -26.66 -24.26
N LYS A 546 -23.01 -27.65 -25.08
CA LYS A 546 -23.12 -27.54 -26.54
C LYS A 546 -24.59 -27.55 -26.94
N GLY A 547 -25.03 -26.55 -27.70
CA GLY A 547 -26.42 -26.43 -28.17
C GLY A 547 -27.34 -25.61 -27.26
N SER A 548 -26.88 -25.12 -26.11
CA SER A 548 -27.47 -23.96 -25.45
C SER A 548 -27.31 -22.79 -26.40
N ALA A 549 -28.36 -22.44 -27.17
CA ALA A 549 -28.25 -21.43 -28.22
C ALA A 549 -27.58 -20.16 -27.66
N PRO A 550 -26.46 -19.68 -28.23
CA PRO A 550 -25.81 -18.47 -27.77
C PRO A 550 -26.79 -17.33 -28.01
N ASN A 551 -27.29 -16.72 -26.94
CA ASN A 551 -28.31 -15.69 -27.05
C ASN A 551 -27.68 -14.45 -27.72
N PRO A 552 -28.16 -13.99 -28.89
CA PRO A 552 -27.75 -12.69 -29.42
C PRO A 552 -28.29 -11.60 -28.47
N ASN A 553 -27.37 -11.01 -27.71
CA ASN A 553 -27.47 -9.78 -26.91
C ASN A 553 -28.87 -9.39 -26.32
N PRO A 554 -29.09 -9.46 -24.99
CA PRO A 554 -30.30 -8.91 -24.36
C PRO A 554 -30.35 -7.37 -24.30
N ASN A 555 -29.33 -6.61 -24.71
CA ASN A 555 -29.39 -5.15 -24.62
C ASN A 555 -28.54 -4.40 -25.66
N PRO A 556 -29.14 -3.79 -26.71
CA PRO A 556 -28.51 -2.69 -27.41
C PRO A 556 -28.55 -1.47 -26.50
N ASN A 557 -27.37 -1.00 -26.12
CA ASN A 557 -27.12 0.23 -25.37
C ASN A 557 -28.11 1.37 -25.70
N PRO A 558 -28.83 2.00 -24.74
CA PRO A 558 -29.47 3.28 -24.98
C PRO A 558 -28.46 4.43 -24.79
N ASN A 559 -27.64 4.64 -25.83
CA ASN A 559 -27.00 5.90 -26.24
C ASN A 559 -25.88 6.51 -25.33
N PRO A 560 -25.07 7.47 -25.87
CA PRO A 560 -23.62 7.55 -25.67
C PRO A 560 -23.17 8.46 -24.52
#